data_AF-B5JJZ1-F1
#
_entry.id   AF-B5JJZ1-F1
#
_cell.length_a   1.000
_cell.length_b   1.000
_cell.length_c   1.000
_cell.angle_alpha   90.00
_cell.angle_beta   90.00
_cell.angle_gamma   90.00
#
_symmetry.space_group_name_H-M   'P 1'
#
loop_
_entity.id
_entity.type
_entity.pdbx_description
1 polymer ?
#
loop_
_entity_poly.entity_id
_entity_poly.type
_entity_poly.pdbx_seq_one_letter_code
_entity_poly.pdbx_strand_id
1 'polypeptide(L)'
;MRDGKKTVAERIVYSAFEKVAEKLGKGDPIDLLLGALENARPRLEVKSRRVGGATYQVPVEISYDRQESLAFRWIVNGAAARRGLPMKDALASEIIDAYNNTGSIVKKKEDTHKMAQSNRAFAHLRW
;
A
#
# COMPACT_ATOMS: atom_id res chain seq x y z
N MET A 1 -12.59 7.45 0.68
CA MET A 1 -13.79 8.29 0.89
C MET A 1 -13.64 9.04 2.21
N ARG A 2 -13.98 10.33 2.26
CA ARG A 2 -13.94 11.16 3.47
C ARG A 2 -15.35 11.68 3.75
N ASP A 3 -15.77 11.63 5.01
CA ASP A 3 -17.09 12.11 5.48
C ASP A 3 -18.29 11.53 4.70
N GLY A 4 -18.20 10.27 4.26
CA GLY A 4 -19.30 9.61 3.52
C GLY A 4 -19.53 10.09 2.08
N LYS A 5 -18.69 10.98 1.54
CA LYS A 5 -18.86 11.58 0.20
C LYS A 5 -18.45 10.61 -0.92
N LYS A 6 -19.30 9.61 -1.21
CA LYS A 6 -19.04 8.58 -2.23
C LYS A 6 -18.86 9.16 -3.63
N THR A 7 -19.81 9.99 -4.10
CA THR A 7 -19.80 10.55 -5.47
C THR A 7 -18.53 11.35 -5.76
N VAL A 8 -18.02 12.09 -4.76
CA VAL A 8 -16.78 12.86 -4.90
C VAL A 8 -15.57 11.92 -4.97
N ALA A 9 -15.52 10.89 -4.12
CA ALA A 9 -14.44 9.90 -4.13
C ALA A 9 -14.40 9.13 -5.45
N GLU A 10 -15.55 8.72 -5.95
CA GLU A 10 -15.72 8.02 -7.21
C GLU A 10 -15.19 8.84 -8.39
N ARG A 11 -15.60 10.12 -8.48
CA ARG A 11 -15.07 11.05 -9.50
C ARG A 11 -13.56 11.19 -9.43
N ILE A 12 -12.97 11.28 -8.24
CA ILE A 12 -11.52 11.38 -8.07
C ILE A 12 -10.81 10.13 -8.58
N VAL A 13 -11.36 8.94 -8.28
CA VAL A 13 -10.77 7.66 -8.69
C VAL A 13 -10.82 7.49 -10.21
N TYR A 14 -11.98 7.72 -10.84
CA TYR A 14 -12.07 7.63 -12.31
C TYR A 14 -11.18 8.66 -13.00
N SER A 15 -11.15 9.91 -12.54
CA SER A 15 -10.22 10.91 -13.09
C SER A 15 -8.75 10.58 -12.84
N ALA A 16 -8.41 9.82 -11.80
CA ALA A 16 -7.05 9.34 -11.59
C ALA A 16 -6.70 8.25 -12.61
N PHE A 17 -7.61 7.31 -12.89
CA PHE A 17 -7.41 6.28 -13.91
C PHE A 17 -7.21 6.86 -15.32
N GLU A 18 -8.00 7.87 -15.69
CA GLU A 18 -7.79 8.60 -16.96
C GLU A 18 -6.36 9.15 -17.04
N LYS A 19 -5.87 9.77 -15.96
CA LYS A 19 -4.50 10.31 -15.90
C LYS A 19 -3.41 9.25 -15.90
N VAL A 20 -3.67 8.09 -15.30
CA VAL A 20 -2.75 6.96 -15.33
C VAL A 20 -2.60 6.47 -16.78
N ALA A 21 -3.72 6.26 -17.49
CA ALA A 21 -3.70 5.87 -18.89
C ALA A 21 -3.01 6.92 -19.78
N GLU A 22 -3.32 8.21 -19.58
CA GLU A 22 -2.71 9.30 -20.35
C GLU A 22 -1.18 9.33 -20.18
N LYS A 23 -0.68 9.19 -18.94
CA LYS A 23 0.77 9.25 -18.66
C LYS A 23 1.55 8.03 -19.12
N LEU A 24 0.99 6.83 -18.99
CA LEU A 24 1.67 5.59 -19.41
C LEU A 24 1.48 5.33 -20.91
N GLY A 25 0.47 5.95 -21.52
CA GLY A 25 0.19 5.89 -22.97
C GLY A 25 -0.21 4.50 -23.49
N LYS A 26 -0.31 3.49 -22.62
CA LYS A 26 -0.55 2.08 -22.94
C LYS A 26 -1.16 1.34 -21.73
N GLY A 27 -2.08 0.41 -21.98
CA GLY A 27 -2.64 -0.51 -20.98
C GLY A 27 -4.00 -0.09 -20.45
N ASP A 28 -4.78 -1.08 -19.97
CA ASP A 28 -6.02 -0.84 -19.23
C ASP A 28 -5.66 -0.26 -17.85
N PRO A 29 -6.25 0.89 -17.43
CA PRO A 29 -6.09 1.41 -16.07
C PRO A 29 -6.31 0.39 -14.96
N ILE A 30 -7.19 -0.60 -15.18
CA ILE A 30 -7.47 -1.66 -14.21
C ILE A 30 -6.25 -2.57 -14.07
N ASP A 31 -5.66 -3.02 -15.17
CA ASP A 31 -4.47 -3.87 -15.14
C ASP A 31 -3.28 -3.16 -14.50
N LEU A 32 -3.13 -1.86 -14.80
CA LEU A 32 -2.10 -1.02 -14.18
C LEU A 32 -2.29 -0.89 -12.67
N LEU A 33 -3.54 -0.74 -12.21
CA LEU A 33 -3.86 -0.73 -10.79
C LEU A 33 -3.55 -2.09 -10.14
N LEU A 34 -3.93 -3.19 -10.78
CA LEU A 34 -3.67 -4.54 -10.28
C LEU A 34 -2.16 -4.79 -10.15
N GLY A 35 -1.37 -4.41 -11.15
CA GLY A 35 0.09 -4.45 -11.08
C GLY A 35 0.66 -3.59 -9.95
N ALA A 36 0.15 -2.37 -9.77
CA ALA A 36 0.54 -1.50 -8.66
C ALA A 36 0.21 -2.11 -7.29
N LEU A 37 -0.96 -2.75 -7.17
CA LEU A 37 -1.36 -3.44 -5.95
C LEU A 37 -0.46 -4.62 -5.64
N GLU A 38 -0.14 -5.48 -6.62
CA GLU A 38 0.81 -6.58 -6.43
C GLU A 38 2.15 -6.10 -5.86
N ASN A 39 2.67 -5.00 -6.40
CA ASN A 39 3.91 -4.40 -5.94
C ASN A 39 3.79 -3.79 -4.54
N ALA A 40 2.63 -3.22 -4.19
CA ALA A 40 2.37 -2.59 -2.89
C ALA A 40 2.01 -3.58 -1.76
N ARG A 41 1.50 -4.77 -2.06
CA ARG A 41 0.99 -5.73 -1.07
C ARG A 41 2.11 -6.33 -0.18
N PRO A 42 2.06 -6.16 1.14
CA PRO A 42 2.98 -6.81 2.07
C PRO A 42 2.54 -8.25 2.37
N ARG A 43 3.47 -9.20 2.38
CA ARG A 43 3.18 -10.62 2.75
C ARG A 43 3.42 -10.92 4.23
N LEU A 44 4.32 -10.17 4.84
CA LEU A 44 4.69 -10.30 6.25
C LEU A 44 4.48 -8.95 6.94
N GLU A 45 3.96 -8.97 8.16
CA GLU A 45 3.99 -7.83 9.08
C GLU A 45 4.65 -8.22 10.38
N VAL A 46 4.98 -7.22 11.18
CA VAL A 46 5.49 -7.41 12.53
C VAL A 46 4.40 -6.99 13.50
N LYS A 47 4.04 -7.87 14.44
CA LYS A 47 3.12 -7.59 15.53
C LYS A 47 3.85 -7.52 16.85
N SER A 48 3.54 -6.51 17.65
CA SER A 48 4.06 -6.42 19.01
C SER A 48 3.33 -7.40 19.93
N ARG A 49 4.09 -8.26 20.62
CA ARG A 49 3.57 -9.24 21.56
C ARG A 49 4.33 -9.16 22.89
N ARG A 50 3.61 -9.19 24.00
CA ARG A 50 4.22 -9.22 25.34
C ARG A 50 4.37 -10.65 25.84
N VAL A 51 5.59 -11.06 26.18
CA VAL A 51 5.92 -12.39 26.70
C VAL A 51 6.91 -12.23 27.85
N GLY A 52 6.64 -12.86 29.00
CA GLY A 52 7.57 -12.85 30.14
C GLY A 52 7.95 -11.47 30.66
N GLY A 53 7.07 -10.47 30.52
CA GLY A 53 7.29 -9.09 30.98
C GLY A 53 7.85 -8.12 29.94
N ALA A 54 8.51 -8.62 28.87
CA ALA A 54 9.06 -7.82 27.76
C ALA A 54 8.16 -7.83 26.51
N THR A 55 8.29 -6.81 25.65
CA THR A 55 7.55 -6.70 24.39
C THR A 55 8.47 -7.05 23.22
N TYR A 56 8.10 -8.09 22.47
CA TYR A 56 8.81 -8.57 21.30
C TYR A 56 8.08 -8.18 20.02
N GLN A 57 8.85 -8.00 18.96
CA GLN A 57 8.34 -7.80 17.62
C GLN A 57 8.30 -9.16 16.90
N VAL A 58 7.10 -9.71 16.75
CA VAL A 58 6.89 -11.07 16.20
C VAL A 58 6.47 -10.96 14.74
N PRO A 59 7.21 -11.56 13.79
CA PRO A 59 6.81 -11.60 12.40
C PRO A 59 5.63 -12.55 12.21
N VAL A 60 4.62 -12.12 11.45
CA VAL A 60 3.39 -12.87 11.18
C VAL A 60 3.03 -12.74 9.70
N GLU A 61 2.58 -13.85 9.10
CA GLU A 61 2.01 -13.86 7.75
C GLU A 61 0.65 -13.17 7.71
N ILE A 62 0.42 -12.40 6.65
CA ILE A 62 -0.81 -11.62 6.47
C ILE A 62 -1.76 -12.40 5.56
N SER A 63 -3.04 -12.50 5.94
CA SER A 63 -4.08 -13.06 5.07
C SER A 63 -4.30 -12.18 3.82
N TYR A 64 -4.65 -12.80 2.69
CA TYR A 64 -4.79 -12.11 1.41
C TYR A 64 -5.66 -10.84 1.47
N ASP A 65 -6.87 -10.95 2.01
CA ASP A 65 -7.83 -9.82 2.14
C ASP A 65 -7.22 -8.64 2.92
N ARG A 66 -6.40 -8.94 3.92
CA ARG A 66 -5.70 -7.92 4.71
C ARG A 66 -4.53 -7.33 3.94
N GLN A 67 -3.83 -8.11 3.12
CA GLN A 67 -2.76 -7.57 2.24
C GLN A 67 -3.34 -6.53 1.28
N GLU A 68 -4.46 -6.84 0.63
CA GLU A 68 -5.14 -5.92 -0.27
C GLU A 68 -5.61 -4.66 0.46
N SER A 69 -6.27 -4.84 1.60
CA SER A 69 -6.72 -3.72 2.44
C SER A 69 -5.57 -2.80 2.86
N LEU A 70 -4.40 -3.36 3.19
CA LEU A 70 -3.21 -2.60 3.52
C LEU A 70 -2.63 -1.86 2.32
N ALA A 71 -2.55 -2.52 1.16
CA ALA A 71 -2.06 -1.90 -0.07
C ALA A 71 -2.92 -0.69 -0.47
N PHE A 72 -4.24 -0.84 -0.52
CA PHE A 72 -5.15 0.29 -0.80
C PHE A 72 -4.99 1.42 0.20
N ARG A 73 -4.89 1.10 1.50
CA ARG A 73 -4.69 2.11 2.54
C ARG A 73 -3.37 2.84 2.37
N TRP A 74 -2.29 2.15 2.02
CA TRP A 74 -0.99 2.77 1.80
C TRP A 74 -0.99 3.68 0.58
N ILE A 75 -1.60 3.25 -0.52
CA ILE A 75 -1.75 4.07 -1.74
C ILE A 75 -2.54 5.35 -1.45
N VAL A 76 -3.71 5.24 -0.81
CA VAL A 76 -4.55 6.40 -0.50
C VAL A 76 -3.86 7.36 0.47
N ASN A 77 -3.18 6.84 1.49
CA ASN A 77 -2.46 7.66 2.46
C ASN A 77 -1.21 8.31 1.84
N GLY A 78 -0.48 7.60 0.96
CA GLY A 78 0.65 8.16 0.22
C GLY A 78 0.20 9.32 -0.68
N ALA A 79 -0.89 9.13 -1.41
CA ALA A 79 -1.47 10.15 -2.25
C ALA A 79 -1.91 11.38 -1.45
N ALA A 80 -2.56 11.18 -0.29
CA ALA A 80 -2.99 12.26 0.58
C ALA A 80 -1.81 13.02 1.23
N ALA A 81 -0.65 12.38 1.38
CA ALA A 81 0.55 13.00 1.95
C ALA A 81 1.33 13.85 0.93
N ARG A 82 1.10 13.69 -0.38
CA ARG A 82 1.75 14.51 -1.41
C ARG A 82 1.23 15.95 -1.34
N ARG A 83 2.15 16.90 -1.16
CA ARG A 83 1.84 18.34 -1.08
C ARG A 83 1.84 18.95 -2.48
N GLY A 84 0.96 19.94 -2.71
CA GLY A 84 0.95 20.75 -3.93
C GLY A 84 0.29 20.11 -5.15
N LEU A 85 -0.27 18.91 -5.03
CA LEU A 85 -1.03 18.25 -6.10
C LEU A 85 -2.49 18.01 -5.66
N PRO A 86 -3.47 18.16 -6.57
CA PRO A 86 -4.83 17.72 -6.28
C PRO A 86 -4.88 16.19 -6.16
N MET A 87 -5.84 15.68 -5.38
CA MET A 87 -5.91 14.25 -5.03
C MET A 87 -5.90 13.30 -6.24
N LYS A 88 -6.56 13.68 -7.35
CA LYS A 88 -6.57 12.89 -8.59
C LYS A 88 -5.18 12.71 -9.19
N ASP A 89 -4.37 13.77 -9.17
CA ASP A 89 -3.01 13.77 -9.69
C ASP A 89 -2.06 13.02 -8.77
N ALA A 90 -2.21 13.24 -7.46
CA ALA A 90 -1.43 12.55 -6.45
C ALA A 90 -1.69 11.04 -6.50
N LEU A 91 -2.95 10.63 -6.60
CA LEU A 91 -3.34 9.21 -6.68
C LEU A 91 -2.82 8.56 -7.96
N ALA A 92 -2.99 9.21 -9.12
CA ALA A 92 -2.45 8.70 -10.38
C ALA A 92 -0.94 8.50 -10.31
N SER A 93 -0.22 9.45 -9.70
CA SER A 93 1.23 9.39 -9.60
C SER A 93 1.69 8.29 -8.63
N GLU A 94 1.01 8.09 -7.48
CA GLU A 94 1.30 6.95 -6.60
C GLU A 94 1.06 5.59 -7.27
N ILE A 95 -0.02 5.45 -8.07
CA ILE A 95 -0.30 4.22 -8.81
C ILE A 95 0.82 3.94 -9.82
N ILE A 96 1.25 4.94 -10.58
CA ILE A 96 2.34 4.80 -11.56
C ILE A 96 3.66 4.45 -10.85
N ASP A 97 3.99 5.12 -9.75
CA ASP A 97 5.23 4.86 -9.01
C ASP A 97 5.23 3.43 -8.46
N ALA A 98 4.12 3.00 -7.86
CA ALA A 98 3.97 1.63 -7.34
C ALA A 98 3.99 0.57 -8.46
N TYR A 99 3.36 0.85 -9.61
CA TYR A 99 3.39 -0.03 -10.78
C TYR A 99 4.83 -0.22 -11.29
N ASN A 100 5.62 0.86 -11.34
CA ASN A 100 7.03 0.82 -11.72
C ASN A 100 7.95 0.28 -10.60
N ASN A 101 7.38 -0.22 -9.51
CA ASN A 101 8.08 -0.75 -8.34
C ASN A 101 9.01 0.29 -7.68
N THR A 102 8.55 1.54 -7.65
CA THR A 102 9.25 2.69 -7.07
C THR A 102 8.34 3.44 -6.09
N GLY A 103 8.88 4.49 -5.49
CA GLY A 103 8.11 5.39 -4.62
C GLY A 103 8.02 4.92 -3.16
N SER A 104 7.31 5.73 -2.38
CA SER A 104 7.26 5.60 -0.92
C SER A 104 6.54 4.33 -0.45
N ILE A 105 5.56 3.86 -1.23
CA ILE A 105 4.71 2.71 -0.90
C ILE A 105 5.51 1.41 -1.01
N VAL A 106 6.25 1.24 -2.10
CA VAL A 106 7.11 0.08 -2.31
C VAL A 106 8.22 0.03 -1.26
N LYS A 107 8.87 1.17 -1.00
CA LYS A 107 9.85 1.28 0.08
C LYS A 107 9.27 0.86 1.43
N LYS A 108 8.04 1.29 1.74
CA LYS A 108 7.36 0.91 2.99
C LYS A 108 7.11 -0.61 3.08
N LYS A 109 6.72 -1.25 1.96
CA LYS A 109 6.60 -2.72 1.88
C LYS A 109 7.94 -3.39 2.16
N GLU A 110 9.01 -2.93 1.51
CA GLU A 110 10.36 -3.47 1.67
C GLU A 110 10.86 -3.31 3.12
N ASP A 111 10.68 -2.13 3.72
CA ASP A 111 11.04 -1.86 5.11
C ASP A 111 10.28 -2.80 6.07
N THR A 112 8.98 -3.01 5.82
CA THR A 112 8.16 -3.95 6.61
C THR A 112 8.66 -5.38 6.47
N HIS A 113 9.02 -5.80 5.25
CA HIS A 113 9.55 -7.13 5.00
C HIS A 113 10.92 -7.34 5.64
N LYS A 114 11.82 -6.36 5.51
CA LYS A 114 13.14 -6.35 6.15
C LYS A 114 13.03 -6.44 7.67
N MET A 115 12.12 -5.66 8.26
CA MET A 115 11.87 -5.70 9.70
C MET A 115 11.34 -7.07 10.16
N ALA A 116 10.45 -7.69 9.38
CA ALA A 116 9.97 -9.05 9.65
C ALA A 116 11.10 -10.09 9.56
N GLN A 117 11.98 -9.97 8.55
CA GLN A 117 13.13 -10.85 8.40
C GLN A 117 14.15 -10.70 9.54
N SER A 118 14.44 -9.46 9.98
CA SER A 118 15.35 -9.22 11.12
C SER A 118 14.84 -9.85 12.42
N ASN A 119 13.52 -10.00 12.56
CA ASN A 119 12.89 -10.60 13.73
C ASN A 119 12.48 -12.07 13.53
N ARG A 120 12.98 -12.74 12.47
CA ARG A 120 12.62 -14.12 12.13
C ARG A 120 12.84 -15.10 13.29
N ALA A 121 13.83 -14.85 14.15
CA ALA A 121 14.08 -15.66 15.34
C ALA A 121 12.87 -15.76 16.28
N PHE A 122 12.03 -14.72 16.34
CA PHE A 122 10.85 -14.66 17.21
C PHE A 122 9.59 -15.26 16.57
N ALA A 123 9.66 -15.84 15.37
CA ALA A 123 8.50 -16.42 14.67
C ALA A 123 7.81 -17.56 15.46
N HIS A 124 8.54 -18.21 16.37
CA HIS A 124 7.99 -19.23 17.27
C HIS A 124 7.02 -18.65 18.31
N LEU A 125 7.13 -17.35 18.63
CA LEU A 125 6.25 -16.63 19.55
C LEU A 125 5.00 -16.10 18.85
N ARG A 126 4.46 -16.78 17.82
CA ARG A 126 3.25 -16.32 17.11
C ARG A 126 1.92 -16.75 17.76
N TRP A 127 1.93 -17.81 18.57
CA TRP A 127 0.76 -18.40 19.23
C TRP A 127 0.70 -18.12 20.71
#